data_AF-A0A8X6XKM1-F1
#
_entry.id   AF-A0A8X6XKM1-F1
#
_cell.length_a   1.000
_cell.length_b   1.000
_cell.length_c   1.000
_cell.angle_alpha   90.00
_cell.angle_beta   90.00
_cell.angle_gamma   90.00
#
_symmetry.space_group_name_H-M   'P 1'
#
loop_
_entity.id
_entity.type
_entity.pdbx_description
1 polymer ?
#
loop_
_entity_poly.entity_id
_entity_poly.type
_entity_poly.pdbx_seq_one_letter_code
_entity_poly.pdbx_strand_id
1 'polypeptide(L)'
;NDFATLTHLVKIDLSKNKLTELPANFGNLVNLQYLDLYGNQITTLPISFCRLKHLRWLDLKNNPLEPKLKSVAGDCLNEKECHECAKKVVAYMQSIEAELERERQKKLKIAREKEAIERAKIERELEEQRRLKKIEKEKRKAEFRAKREAQALQKTAPESDAKVTPEQHDDETEVQQAQAHTTKDINCTKIFTYSFFAVCLIILASFIWAIYVGYISVADLKSVRNRAVLQQFNSLTSTSISHVSGRMLKLPKQFDD
;
A
#
# COMPACT_ATOMS: atom_id res chain seq x y z
N ASN A 1 -10.93 8.35 -24.87
CA ASN A 1 -10.30 9.24 -23.86
C ASN A 1 -9.07 9.98 -24.36
N ASP A 2 -8.71 9.91 -25.65
CA ASP A 2 -7.48 10.50 -26.17
C ASP A 2 -7.60 11.97 -26.60
N PHE A 3 -8.77 12.60 -26.53
CA PHE A 3 -8.96 14.00 -26.93
C PHE A 3 -8.01 14.97 -26.20
N ALA A 4 -7.74 14.69 -24.93
CA ALA A 4 -6.87 15.51 -24.09
C ALA A 4 -5.36 15.31 -24.34
N THR A 5 -4.97 14.47 -25.30
CA THR A 5 -3.56 14.32 -25.73
C THR A 5 -3.17 15.31 -26.84
N LEU A 6 -4.16 16.01 -27.41
CA LEU A 6 -3.98 17.02 -28.47
C LEU A 6 -3.45 18.35 -27.89
N THR A 7 -2.30 18.32 -27.23
CA THR A 7 -1.71 19.43 -26.47
C THR A 7 -1.37 20.67 -27.29
N HIS A 8 -1.33 20.56 -28.62
CA HIS A 8 -1.06 21.67 -29.54
C HIS A 8 -2.33 22.40 -30.01
N LEU A 9 -3.53 21.98 -29.57
CA LEU A 9 -4.77 22.68 -29.91
C LEU A 9 -4.79 24.09 -29.30
N VAL A 10 -5.07 25.07 -30.15
CA VAL A 10 -5.16 26.49 -29.78
C VAL A 10 -6.62 26.98 -29.79
N LYS A 11 -7.45 26.43 -30.68
CA LYS A 11 -8.84 26.83 -30.85
C LYS A 11 -9.73 25.60 -30.96
N ILE A 12 -10.79 25.58 -30.16
CA ILE A 12 -11.82 24.55 -30.15
C ILE A 12 -13.19 25.24 -30.14
N ASP A 13 -14.06 24.82 -31.04
CA ASP A 13 -15.47 25.22 -31.06
C ASP A 13 -16.31 23.96 -30.88
N LEU A 14 -17.08 23.94 -29.79
CA LEU A 14 -18.00 22.87 -29.43
C LEU A 14 -19.41 23.45 -29.22
N SER A 15 -19.69 24.64 -29.76
CA SER A 15 -20.97 25.32 -29.60
C SER A 15 -22.13 24.55 -30.22
N LYS A 16 -23.34 24.77 -29.68
CA LYS A 16 -24.62 24.21 -30.15
C LYS A 16 -24.63 22.68 -30.24
N ASN A 17 -24.01 22.03 -29.27
CA ASN A 17 -24.04 20.58 -29.12
C ASN A 17 -24.92 20.17 -27.94
N LYS A 18 -24.88 18.88 -27.59
CA LYS A 18 -25.61 18.31 -26.45
C LYS A 18 -24.64 17.82 -25.37
N LEU A 19 -23.49 18.48 -25.21
CA LEU A 19 -22.49 18.08 -24.23
C LEU A 19 -23.04 18.31 -22.82
N THR A 20 -23.04 17.26 -22.01
CA THR A 20 -23.46 17.31 -20.61
C THR A 20 -22.28 17.55 -19.67
N GLU A 21 -21.09 17.09 -20.07
CA GLU A 21 -19.85 17.22 -19.31
C GLU A 21 -18.64 17.28 -20.25
N LEU A 22 -17.53 17.80 -19.73
CA LEU A 22 -16.23 17.71 -20.37
C LEU A 22 -15.37 16.64 -19.68
N PRO A 23 -14.48 15.95 -20.40
CA PRO A 23 -13.56 14.97 -19.81
C PRO A 23 -12.76 15.53 -18.62
N ALA A 24 -12.55 14.72 -17.58
CA ALA A 24 -11.82 15.14 -16.38
C ALA A 24 -10.40 15.68 -16.66
N ASN A 25 -9.79 15.30 -17.77
CA ASN A 25 -8.46 15.68 -18.23
C ASN A 25 -8.45 16.83 -19.26
N PHE A 26 -9.57 17.54 -19.48
CA PHE A 26 -9.66 18.64 -20.45
C PHE A 26 -8.59 19.73 -20.24
N GLY A 27 -8.17 19.96 -19.00
CA GLY A 27 -7.07 20.85 -18.64
C GLY A 27 -5.69 20.52 -19.22
N ASN A 28 -5.51 19.33 -19.83
CA ASN A 28 -4.24 18.97 -20.48
C ASN A 28 -4.02 19.73 -21.80
N LEU A 29 -5.05 20.38 -22.33
CA LEU A 29 -4.97 21.25 -23.51
C LEU A 29 -4.31 22.59 -23.15
N VAL A 30 -3.06 22.52 -22.67
CA VAL A 30 -2.37 23.65 -22.03
C VAL A 30 -2.20 24.86 -22.95
N ASN A 31 -2.16 24.66 -24.26
CA ASN A 31 -2.01 25.72 -25.27
C ASN A 31 -3.35 26.30 -25.77
N LEU A 32 -4.47 25.85 -25.24
CA LEU A 32 -5.80 26.30 -25.68
C LEU A 32 -6.00 27.77 -25.35
N GLN A 33 -6.34 28.56 -26.36
CA GLN A 33 -6.59 30.00 -26.25
C GLN A 33 -8.05 30.36 -26.51
N TYR A 34 -8.75 29.56 -27.32
CA TYR A 34 -10.15 29.80 -27.66
C TYR A 34 -10.97 28.54 -27.43
N LEU A 35 -12.03 28.67 -26.62
CA LEU A 35 -12.99 27.61 -26.37
C LEU A 35 -14.42 28.16 -26.43
N ASP A 36 -15.21 27.67 -27.38
CA ASP A 36 -16.64 27.96 -27.44
C ASP A 36 -17.46 26.73 -26.99
N LEU A 37 -18.27 26.92 -25.94
CA LEU A 37 -19.17 25.91 -25.38
C LEU A 37 -20.62 26.41 -25.37
N TYR A 38 -20.91 27.51 -26.07
CA TYR A 38 -22.24 28.11 -26.16
C TYR A 38 -23.31 27.07 -26.51
N GLY A 39 -24.46 27.07 -25.85
CA GLY A 39 -25.61 26.26 -26.25
C GLY A 39 -25.39 24.75 -26.07
N ASN A 40 -24.90 24.34 -24.91
CA ASN A 40 -24.74 22.95 -24.51
C ASN A 40 -25.58 22.64 -23.25
N GLN A 41 -25.36 21.48 -22.63
CA GLN A 41 -26.04 21.03 -21.41
C GLN A 41 -25.06 20.90 -20.23
N ILE A 42 -23.99 21.70 -20.23
CA ILE A 42 -22.94 21.63 -19.22
C ILE A 42 -23.43 22.25 -17.92
N THR A 43 -23.31 21.49 -16.83
CA THR A 43 -23.65 21.95 -15.47
C THR A 43 -22.42 22.42 -14.70
N THR A 44 -21.31 21.70 -14.87
CA THR A 44 -20.04 21.94 -14.17
C THR A 44 -18.86 21.77 -15.12
N LEU A 45 -17.72 22.37 -14.79
CA LEU A 45 -16.46 22.18 -15.51
C LEU A 45 -15.52 21.30 -14.66
N PRO A 46 -14.68 20.47 -15.30
CA PRO A 46 -13.73 19.63 -14.58
C PRO A 46 -12.69 20.49 -13.86
N ILE A 47 -12.23 20.06 -12.67
CA ILE A 47 -11.23 20.79 -11.86
C ILE A 47 -9.97 21.11 -12.68
N SER A 48 -9.56 20.20 -13.59
CA SER A 48 -8.39 20.39 -14.45
C SER A 48 -8.47 21.63 -15.34
N PHE A 49 -9.66 22.22 -15.54
CA PHE A 49 -9.84 23.48 -16.28
C PHE A 49 -8.99 24.63 -15.71
N CYS A 50 -8.59 24.57 -14.42
CA CYS A 50 -7.63 25.47 -13.78
C CYS A 50 -6.27 25.57 -14.51
N ARG A 51 -5.90 24.55 -15.30
CA ARG A 51 -4.61 24.44 -16.01
C ARG A 51 -4.59 25.17 -17.35
N LEU A 52 -5.73 25.62 -17.87
CA LEU A 52 -5.86 26.35 -19.14
C LEU A 52 -5.40 27.81 -19.01
N LYS A 53 -4.13 28.02 -18.62
CA LYS A 53 -3.56 29.35 -18.32
C LYS A 53 -3.50 30.29 -19.52
N HIS A 54 -3.55 29.73 -20.73
CA HIS A 54 -3.51 30.48 -21.98
C HIS A 54 -4.90 30.79 -22.56
N LEU A 55 -5.98 30.39 -21.89
CA LEU A 55 -7.35 30.61 -22.37
C LEU A 55 -7.67 32.11 -22.37
N ARG A 56 -7.99 32.63 -23.55
CA ARG A 56 -8.30 34.05 -23.79
C ARG A 56 -9.74 34.28 -24.22
N TRP A 57 -10.45 33.25 -24.65
CA TRP A 57 -11.85 33.35 -25.03
C TRP A 57 -12.59 32.13 -24.49
N LEU A 58 -13.68 32.38 -23.77
CA LEU A 58 -14.58 31.37 -23.27
C LEU A 58 -16.02 31.86 -23.35
N ASP A 59 -16.87 31.12 -24.08
CA ASP A 59 -18.31 31.28 -24.01
C ASP A 59 -18.97 30.04 -23.40
N LEU A 60 -19.74 30.27 -22.34
CA LEU A 60 -20.51 29.25 -21.62
C LEU A 60 -22.02 29.55 -21.64
N LYS A 61 -22.47 30.57 -22.41
CA LYS A 61 -23.87 30.95 -22.47
C LYS A 61 -24.74 29.81 -22.96
N ASN A 62 -26.03 29.86 -22.60
CA ASN A 62 -26.99 28.81 -22.91
C ASN A 62 -26.55 27.42 -22.45
N ASN A 63 -26.00 27.34 -21.24
CA ASN A 63 -25.76 26.10 -20.50
C ASN A 63 -26.46 26.17 -19.12
N PRO A 64 -26.95 25.03 -18.59
CA PRO A 64 -27.53 24.95 -17.24
C PRO A 64 -26.45 24.93 -16.14
N LEU A 65 -25.55 25.91 -16.15
CA LEU A 65 -24.42 26.00 -15.21
C LEU A 65 -24.89 26.10 -13.77
N GLU A 66 -24.12 25.50 -12.85
CA GLU A 66 -24.30 25.70 -11.41
C GLU A 66 -24.29 27.20 -11.05
N PRO A 67 -25.15 27.68 -10.13
CA PRO A 67 -25.30 29.11 -9.83
C PRO A 67 -23.99 29.85 -9.54
N LYS A 68 -23.05 29.23 -8.81
CA LYS A 68 -21.74 29.82 -8.51
C LYS A 68 -20.91 30.02 -9.78
N LEU A 69 -20.83 29.00 -10.62
CA LEU A 69 -20.08 29.06 -11.88
C LEU A 69 -20.70 30.06 -12.85
N LYS A 70 -22.04 30.10 -12.94
CA LYS A 70 -22.77 31.08 -13.76
C LYS A 70 -22.43 32.52 -13.36
N SER A 71 -22.40 32.80 -12.05
CA SER A 71 -22.05 34.13 -11.52
C SER A 71 -20.60 34.52 -11.84
N VAL A 72 -19.67 33.57 -11.73
CA VAL A 72 -18.24 33.77 -12.04
C VAL A 72 -18.01 34.02 -13.53
N ALA A 73 -18.65 33.22 -14.40
CA ALA A 73 -18.49 33.32 -15.84
C ALA A 73 -19.02 34.67 -16.37
N GLY A 74 -20.19 35.10 -15.86
CA GLY A 74 -20.82 36.33 -16.31
C GLY A 74 -21.28 36.27 -17.77
N ASP A 75 -21.38 37.44 -18.39
CA ASP A 75 -21.71 37.58 -19.81
C ASP A 75 -20.48 37.48 -20.72
N CYS A 76 -20.71 37.11 -21.97
CA CYS A 76 -19.75 37.09 -23.06
C CYS A 76 -20.50 37.58 -24.32
N LEU A 77 -20.67 38.90 -24.45
CA LEU A 77 -21.31 39.55 -25.61
C LEU A 77 -20.28 40.14 -26.58
N ASN A 78 -19.07 40.39 -26.11
CA ASN A 78 -17.95 40.93 -26.87
C ASN A 78 -16.64 40.30 -26.44
N GLU A 79 -15.57 40.53 -27.21
CA GLU A 79 -14.26 39.94 -26.98
C GLU A 79 -13.69 40.21 -25.58
N LYS A 80 -13.89 41.43 -25.06
CA LYS A 80 -13.39 41.80 -23.73
C LYS A 80 -14.10 41.01 -22.64
N GLU A 81 -15.42 40.89 -22.73
CA GLU A 81 -16.22 40.11 -21.78
C GLU A 81 -15.87 38.62 -21.83
N CYS A 82 -15.74 38.03 -23.02
CA CYS A 82 -15.37 36.62 -23.18
C CYS A 82 -13.94 36.33 -22.66
N HIS A 83 -13.05 37.32 -22.75
CA HIS A 83 -11.72 37.25 -22.17
C HIS A 83 -11.73 37.29 -20.65
N GLU A 84 -12.53 38.18 -20.07
CA GLU A 84 -12.71 38.27 -18.63
C GLU A 84 -13.44 37.03 -18.06
N CYS A 85 -14.42 36.49 -18.79
CA CYS A 85 -15.05 35.20 -18.48
C CYS A 85 -14.00 34.09 -18.38
N ALA A 86 -13.15 33.93 -19.40
CA ALA A 86 -12.08 32.92 -19.39
C ALA A 86 -11.16 33.05 -18.17
N LYS A 87 -10.68 34.28 -17.89
CA LYS A 87 -9.82 34.54 -16.72
C LYS A 87 -10.51 34.21 -15.40
N LYS A 88 -11.74 34.70 -15.20
CA LYS A 88 -12.50 34.51 -13.96
C LYS A 88 -12.79 33.04 -13.71
N VAL A 89 -13.22 32.31 -14.74
CA VAL A 89 -13.50 30.87 -14.63
C VAL A 89 -12.24 30.09 -14.30
N VAL A 90 -11.11 30.35 -14.99
CA VAL A 90 -9.84 29.68 -14.69
C VAL A 90 -9.38 29.99 -13.26
N ALA A 91 -9.45 31.25 -12.82
CA ALA A 91 -9.09 31.64 -11.46
C ALA A 91 -9.99 30.99 -10.40
N TYR A 92 -11.30 30.90 -10.66
CA TYR A 92 -12.25 30.21 -9.79
C TYR A 92 -11.92 28.72 -9.69
N MET A 93 -11.61 28.05 -10.81
CA MET A 93 -11.20 26.63 -10.80
C MET A 93 -9.88 26.42 -10.05
N GLN A 94 -8.93 27.35 -10.14
CA GLN A 94 -7.70 27.32 -9.34
C GLN A 94 -7.98 27.44 -7.85
N SER A 95 -8.95 28.28 -7.45
CA SER A 95 -9.34 28.43 -6.04
C SER A 95 -9.96 27.14 -5.47
N ILE A 96 -10.79 26.45 -6.28
CA ILE A 96 -11.38 25.15 -5.93
C ILE A 96 -10.29 24.09 -5.80
N GLU A 97 -9.38 23.99 -6.77
CA GLU A 97 -8.28 23.02 -6.71
C GLU A 97 -7.42 23.21 -5.45
N ALA A 98 -7.10 24.47 -5.12
CA ALA A 98 -6.35 24.79 -3.92
C ALA A 98 -7.10 24.43 -2.62
N GLU A 99 -8.43 24.60 -2.59
CA GLU A 99 -9.25 24.19 -1.45
C GLU A 99 -9.29 22.67 -1.29
N LEU A 100 -9.51 21.94 -2.38
CA LEU A 100 -9.49 20.47 -2.38
C LEU A 100 -8.13 19.92 -1.93
N GLU A 101 -7.04 20.52 -2.37
CA GLU A 101 -5.70 20.11 -1.95
C GLU A 101 -5.44 20.41 -0.46
N ARG A 102 -5.90 21.58 0.04
CA ARG A 102 -5.85 21.89 1.47
C ARG A 102 -6.64 20.87 2.30
N GLU A 103 -7.83 20.48 1.86
CA GLU A 103 -8.61 19.44 2.52
C GLU A 103 -7.92 18.08 2.49
N ARG A 104 -7.35 17.70 1.35
CA ARG A 104 -6.59 16.47 1.20
C ARG A 104 -5.41 16.42 2.17
N GLN A 105 -4.67 17.51 2.29
CA GLN A 105 -3.54 17.62 3.22
C GLN A 105 -3.98 17.53 4.68
N LYS A 106 -5.08 18.19 5.06
CA LYS A 106 -5.67 18.06 6.40
C LYS A 106 -6.06 16.63 6.71
N LYS A 107 -6.76 15.95 5.79
CA LYS A 107 -7.16 14.54 5.94
C LYS A 107 -5.95 13.63 6.10
N LEU A 108 -4.90 13.85 5.30
CA LEU A 108 -3.66 13.09 5.38
C LEU A 108 -2.92 13.31 6.70
N LYS A 109 -2.85 14.56 7.19
CA LYS A 109 -2.23 14.87 8.49
C LYS A 109 -2.96 14.17 9.63
N ILE A 110 -4.29 14.25 9.67
CA ILE A 110 -5.11 13.57 10.67
C ILE A 110 -4.92 12.04 10.59
N ALA A 111 -4.87 11.48 9.38
CA ALA A 111 -4.63 10.04 9.20
C ALA A 111 -3.27 9.61 9.77
N ARG A 112 -2.20 10.38 9.47
CA ARG A 112 -0.85 10.13 9.99
C ARG A 112 -0.77 10.27 11.52
N GLU A 113 -1.42 11.28 12.09
CA GLU A 113 -1.46 11.47 13.54
C GLU A 113 -2.19 10.33 14.24
N LYS A 114 -3.35 9.91 13.71
CA LYS A 114 -4.09 8.74 14.23
C LYS A 114 -3.25 7.46 14.16
N GLU A 115 -2.56 7.24 13.05
CA GLU A 115 -1.67 6.10 12.89
C GLU A 115 -0.50 6.13 13.87
N ALA A 116 0.10 7.29 14.11
CA ALA A 116 1.19 7.45 15.08
C ALA A 116 0.72 7.20 16.52
N ILE A 117 -0.46 7.71 16.89
CA ILE A 117 -1.06 7.48 18.21
C ILE A 117 -1.33 5.98 18.41
N GLU A 118 -1.89 5.31 17.41
CA GLU A 118 -2.17 3.88 17.49
C GLU A 118 -0.89 3.05 17.59
N ARG A 119 0.13 3.37 16.79
CA ARG A 119 1.46 2.73 16.87
C ARG A 119 2.08 2.92 18.26
N ALA A 120 2.02 4.13 18.82
CA ALA A 120 2.52 4.41 20.16
C ALA A 120 1.72 3.72 21.27
N LYS A 121 0.43 3.43 21.05
CA LYS A 121 -0.39 2.66 21.97
C LYS A 121 0.02 1.19 21.96
N ILE A 122 0.13 0.59 20.77
CA ILE A 122 0.56 -0.80 20.59
C ILE A 122 1.97 -1.01 21.18
N GLU A 123 2.89 -0.06 20.97
CA GLU A 123 4.23 -0.14 21.52
C GLU A 123 4.25 -0.11 23.06
N ARG A 124 3.45 0.78 23.67
CA ARG A 124 3.30 0.85 25.14
C ARG A 124 2.74 -0.45 25.71
N GLU A 125 1.69 -1.01 25.10
CA GLU A 125 1.11 -2.29 25.52
C GLU A 125 2.12 -3.44 25.39
N LEU A 126 2.90 -3.48 24.31
CA LEU A 126 3.96 -4.47 24.13
C LEU A 126 5.08 -4.32 25.16
N GLU A 127 5.47 -3.10 25.50
CA GLU A 127 6.47 -2.83 26.53
C GLU A 127 5.98 -3.27 27.91
N GLU A 128 4.72 -2.97 28.25
CA GLU A 128 4.09 -3.41 29.49
C GLU A 128 4.06 -4.94 29.58
N GLN A 129 3.63 -5.63 28.52
CA GLN A 129 3.68 -7.10 28.45
C GLN A 129 5.09 -7.65 28.65
N ARG A 130 6.12 -7.01 28.06
CA ARG A 130 7.53 -7.41 28.25
C ARG A 130 7.97 -7.22 29.70
N ARG A 131 7.56 -6.13 30.36
CA ARG A 131 7.85 -5.87 31.78
C ARG A 131 7.19 -6.91 32.68
N LEU A 132 5.91 -7.22 32.46
CA LEU A 132 5.18 -8.24 33.21
C LEU A 132 5.81 -9.63 33.06
N LYS A 133 6.19 -10.03 31.84
CA LYS A 133 6.90 -11.31 31.59
C LYS A 133 8.25 -11.38 32.29
N LYS A 134 8.99 -10.26 32.41
CA LYS A 134 10.26 -10.20 33.16
C LYS A 134 10.02 -10.39 34.66
N ILE A 135 9.07 -9.65 35.23
CA ILE A 135 8.69 -9.76 36.65
C ILE A 135 8.24 -11.18 36.98
N GLU A 136 7.40 -11.78 36.13
CA GLU A 136 6.95 -13.16 36.30
C GLU A 136 8.11 -14.17 36.27
N LYS A 137 9.04 -14.02 35.32
CA LYS A 137 10.24 -14.86 35.24
C LYS A 137 11.11 -14.76 36.49
N GLU A 138 11.23 -13.57 37.08
CA GLU A 138 11.96 -13.35 38.33
C GLU A 138 11.26 -13.95 39.54
N LYS A 139 9.93 -13.79 39.64
CA LYS A 139 9.11 -14.45 40.68
C LYS A 139 9.26 -15.97 40.63
N ARG A 140 9.09 -16.59 39.46
CA ARG A 140 9.28 -18.04 39.27
C ARG A 140 10.67 -18.51 39.68
N LYS A 141 11.73 -17.72 39.37
CA LYS A 141 13.11 -18.02 39.79
C LYS A 141 13.28 -17.90 41.31
N ALA A 142 12.70 -16.89 41.94
CA ALA A 142 12.76 -16.68 43.39
C ALA A 142 12.02 -17.79 44.15
N GLU A 143 10.82 -18.15 43.70
CA GLU A 143 10.06 -19.29 44.24
C GLU A 143 10.83 -20.60 44.13
N PHE A 144 11.49 -20.85 42.98
CA PHE A 144 12.34 -22.02 42.81
C PHE A 144 13.52 -22.02 43.80
N ARG A 145 14.18 -20.88 44.01
CA ARG A 145 15.26 -20.75 45.01
C ARG A 145 14.76 -20.99 46.43
N ALA A 146 13.66 -20.35 46.83
CA ALA A 146 13.07 -20.52 48.15
C ALA A 146 12.66 -21.97 48.44
N LYS A 147 12.08 -22.67 47.45
CA LYS A 147 11.76 -24.10 47.57
C LYS A 147 13.02 -24.95 47.80
N ARG A 148 14.13 -24.65 47.11
CA ARG A 148 15.40 -25.37 47.32
C ARG A 148 16.03 -25.08 48.68
N GLU A 149 15.99 -23.82 49.14
CA GLU A 149 16.49 -23.42 50.46
C GLU A 149 15.66 -24.08 51.59
N ALA A 150 14.33 -24.09 51.47
CA ALA A 150 13.45 -24.78 52.43
C ALA A 150 13.73 -26.29 52.50
N GLN A 151 13.95 -26.94 51.34
CA GLN A 151 14.36 -28.35 51.28
C GLN A 151 15.75 -28.61 51.88
N ALA A 152 16.67 -27.66 51.79
CA ALA A 152 17.99 -27.77 52.41
C ALA A 152 17.92 -27.64 53.93
N LEU A 153 17.14 -26.67 54.44
CA LEU A 153 16.90 -26.47 55.88
C LEU A 153 16.22 -27.67 56.54
N GLN A 154 15.28 -28.34 55.85
CA GLN A 154 14.66 -29.58 56.33
C GLN A 154 15.65 -30.76 56.44
N LYS A 155 16.74 -30.77 55.67
CA LYS A 155 17.76 -31.83 55.72
C LYS A 155 18.83 -31.61 56.80
N THR A 156 18.88 -30.43 57.41
CA THR A 156 19.86 -30.05 58.45
C THR A 156 19.28 -29.98 59.87
N ALA A 157 18.02 -30.37 60.08
CA ALA A 157 17.45 -30.48 61.42
C ALA A 157 18.06 -31.70 62.15
N PRO A 158 18.66 -31.55 63.34
CA PRO A 158 19.21 -32.67 64.09
C PRO A 158 18.07 -33.54 64.63
N GLU A 159 18.08 -34.82 64.26
CA GLU A 159 17.50 -35.88 65.09
C GLU A 159 18.24 -35.87 66.43
N SER A 160 17.59 -35.39 67.48
CA SER A 160 18.07 -35.58 68.84
C SER A 160 17.69 -37.00 69.28
N ASP A 161 18.68 -37.87 69.28
CA ASP A 161 18.61 -39.23 69.79
C ASP A 161 18.22 -39.27 71.28
N ALA A 162 17.27 -40.14 71.59
CA ALA A 162 17.18 -40.80 72.89
C ALA A 162 17.32 -42.32 72.69
N LYS A 163 18.58 -42.76 72.74
CA LYS A 163 19.10 -43.80 73.65
C LYS A 163 18.85 -45.31 73.34
N VAL A 164 20.00 -46.02 73.25
CA VAL A 164 20.34 -47.46 73.51
C VAL A 164 20.61 -48.38 72.30
N THR A 165 21.90 -48.66 72.07
CA THR A 165 22.56 -49.80 71.38
C THR A 165 22.31 -51.17 72.05
N PRO A 166 22.67 -52.37 71.53
CA PRO A 166 23.59 -52.72 70.41
C PRO A 166 22.97 -53.75 69.40
N GLU A 167 23.54 -54.07 68.23
CA GLU A 167 24.60 -55.08 68.02
C GLU A 167 24.84 -55.27 66.49
N GLN A 168 26.12 -55.45 66.11
CA GLN A 168 26.68 -56.43 65.12
C GLN A 168 26.21 -56.37 63.64
N HIS A 169 26.99 -56.62 62.59
CA HIS A 169 28.38 -57.06 62.34
C HIS A 169 28.68 -56.77 60.85
N ASP A 170 29.90 -57.09 60.44
CA ASP A 170 30.66 -56.64 59.29
C ASP A 170 30.33 -57.34 57.96
N ASP A 171 30.49 -56.56 56.89
CA ASP A 171 31.17 -56.79 55.60
C ASP A 171 30.91 -57.98 54.65
N GLU A 172 30.98 -57.60 53.37
CA GLU A 172 31.31 -58.34 52.13
C GLU A 172 30.35 -59.38 51.49
N THR A 173 29.78 -58.93 50.35
CA THR A 173 29.74 -59.55 49.00
C THR A 173 29.13 -60.96 48.75
N GLU A 174 28.03 -61.00 47.96
CA GLU A 174 27.80 -61.82 46.74
C GLU A 174 26.41 -61.48 46.15
N VAL A 175 26.28 -60.90 44.95
CA VAL A 175 26.18 -61.52 43.61
C VAL A 175 24.82 -62.18 43.29
N GLN A 176 24.22 -61.65 42.21
CA GLN A 176 23.28 -62.24 41.23
C GLN A 176 21.75 -62.02 41.32
N GLN A 177 21.31 -61.17 40.38
CA GLN A 177 20.23 -61.38 39.39
C GLN A 177 18.75 -61.30 39.83
N ALA A 178 18.08 -60.22 39.44
CA ALA A 178 17.08 -60.25 38.37
C ALA A 178 16.64 -58.83 37.97
N GLN A 179 16.52 -58.63 36.66
CA GLN A 179 16.37 -57.35 35.95
C GLN A 179 14.92 -56.82 35.92
N ALA A 180 14.85 -55.53 35.57
CA ALA A 180 13.88 -54.92 34.64
C ALA A 180 12.83 -53.97 35.23
N HIS A 181 13.21 -52.69 35.38
CA HIS A 181 12.49 -51.56 34.78
C HIS A 181 13.17 -50.26 35.21
N THR A 182 13.88 -49.59 34.30
CA THR A 182 14.13 -48.11 34.26
C THR A 182 15.23 -47.76 33.24
N THR A 183 15.25 -48.44 32.09
CA THR A 183 16.02 -48.01 30.90
C THR A 183 15.14 -47.85 29.64
N LYS A 184 13.81 -47.84 29.81
CA LYS A 184 12.86 -47.57 28.70
C LYS A 184 12.35 -46.13 28.63
N ASP A 185 12.42 -45.36 29.73
CA ASP A 185 11.73 -44.06 29.80
C ASP A 185 12.50 -42.89 29.19
N ILE A 186 13.83 -42.99 29.04
CA ILE A 186 14.64 -41.91 28.42
C ILE A 186 14.58 -41.97 26.88
N ASN A 187 14.46 -43.17 26.30
CA ASN A 187 14.36 -43.33 24.85
C ASN A 187 12.95 -43.03 24.33
N CYS A 188 11.89 -43.35 25.09
CA CYS A 188 10.51 -43.12 24.66
C CYS A 188 10.18 -41.61 24.54
N THR A 189 10.66 -40.76 25.46
CA THR A 189 10.47 -39.30 25.40
C THR A 189 11.29 -38.64 24.29
N LYS A 190 12.49 -39.14 24.00
CA LYS A 190 13.30 -38.64 22.87
C LYS A 190 12.69 -39.04 21.53
N ILE A 191 12.26 -40.28 21.36
CA ILE A 191 11.60 -40.74 20.13
C ILE A 191 10.31 -39.97 19.87
N PHE A 192 9.51 -39.71 20.92
CA PHE A 192 8.27 -38.96 20.78
C PHE A 192 8.51 -37.48 20.43
N THR A 193 9.53 -36.85 21.00
CA THR A 193 9.88 -35.46 20.66
C THR A 193 10.47 -35.36 19.25
N TYR A 194 11.37 -36.26 18.85
CA TYR A 194 11.90 -36.29 17.47
C TYR A 194 10.79 -36.54 16.44
N SER A 195 9.85 -37.42 16.72
CA SER A 195 8.68 -37.66 15.86
C SER A 195 7.82 -36.40 15.73
N PHE A 196 7.54 -35.72 16.83
CA PHE A 196 6.77 -34.48 16.81
C PHE A 196 7.48 -33.37 16.01
N PHE A 197 8.78 -33.16 16.23
CA PHE A 197 9.56 -32.17 15.48
C PHE A 197 9.66 -32.52 13.99
N ALA A 198 9.80 -33.81 13.64
CA ALA A 198 9.81 -34.25 12.25
C ALA A 198 8.47 -33.97 11.55
N VAL A 199 7.34 -34.24 12.21
CA VAL A 199 6.01 -33.93 11.68
C VAL A 199 5.82 -32.42 11.51
N CYS A 200 6.26 -31.61 12.47
CA CYS A 200 6.23 -30.14 12.35
C CYS A 200 7.07 -29.64 11.18
N LEU A 201 8.27 -30.19 10.96
CA LEU A 201 9.12 -29.80 9.83
C LEU A 201 8.49 -30.17 8.48
N ILE A 202 7.84 -31.33 8.37
CA ILE A 202 7.13 -31.74 7.15
C ILE A 202 5.95 -30.80 6.87
N ILE A 203 5.20 -30.39 7.89
CA ILE A 203 4.11 -29.43 7.76
C ILE A 203 4.65 -28.06 7.32
N LEU A 204 5.73 -27.57 7.94
CA LEU A 204 6.34 -26.30 7.55
C LEU A 204 6.86 -26.35 6.11
N ALA A 205 7.49 -27.45 5.71
CA ALA A 205 7.97 -27.65 4.34
C ALA A 205 6.82 -27.67 3.32
N SER A 206 5.68 -28.30 3.66
CA SER A 206 4.51 -28.32 2.77
C SER A 206 3.87 -26.94 2.62
N PHE A 207 3.82 -26.14 3.70
CA PHE A 207 3.38 -24.74 3.64
C PHE A 207 4.32 -23.88 2.80
N ILE A 208 5.64 -24.00 2.98
CA ILE A 208 6.62 -23.26 2.19
C ILE A 208 6.52 -23.63 0.71
N TRP A 209 6.35 -24.93 0.41
CA TRP A 209 6.17 -25.41 -0.96
C TRP A 209 4.87 -24.88 -1.58
N ALA A 210 3.76 -24.86 -0.85
CA ALA A 210 2.50 -24.28 -1.33
C ALA A 210 2.61 -22.78 -1.63
N ILE A 211 3.31 -22.02 -0.78
CA ILE A 211 3.60 -20.60 -1.02
C ILE A 211 4.48 -20.44 -2.27
N TYR A 212 5.49 -21.29 -2.44
CA TYR A 212 6.38 -21.25 -3.60
C TYR A 212 5.63 -21.56 -4.91
N VAL A 213 4.78 -22.59 -4.93
CA VAL A 213 3.93 -22.93 -6.08
C VAL A 213 2.92 -21.81 -6.40
N GLY A 214 2.33 -21.20 -5.36
CA GLY A 214 1.48 -20.02 -5.52
C GLY A 214 2.22 -18.82 -6.10
N TYR A 215 3.46 -18.58 -5.65
CA TYR A 215 4.32 -17.52 -6.18
C TYR A 215 4.66 -17.75 -7.66
N ILE A 216 5.03 -18.98 -8.05
CA ILE A 216 5.26 -19.35 -9.46
C ILE A 216 4.00 -19.10 -10.30
N SER A 217 2.83 -19.50 -9.81
CA SER A 217 1.56 -19.31 -10.53
C SER A 217 1.24 -17.83 -10.78
N VAL A 218 1.50 -16.97 -9.79
CA VAL A 218 1.32 -15.51 -9.92
C VAL A 218 2.38 -14.89 -10.84
N ALA A 219 3.62 -15.39 -10.81
CA ALA A 219 4.69 -14.97 -11.70
C ALA A 219 4.38 -15.33 -13.16
N ASP A 220 3.83 -16.52 -13.41
CA ASP A 220 3.37 -16.95 -14.74
C ASP A 220 2.19 -16.11 -15.23
N LEU A 221 1.23 -15.77 -14.36
CA LEU A 221 0.13 -14.86 -14.72
C LEU A 221 0.64 -13.47 -15.13
N LYS A 222 1.68 -12.99 -14.44
CA LYS A 222 2.34 -11.72 -14.75
C LYS A 222 3.15 -11.80 -16.05
N SER A 223 3.79 -12.95 -16.31
CA SER A 223 4.49 -13.26 -17.56
C SER A 223 3.54 -13.31 -18.76
N VAL A 224 2.39 -13.98 -18.62
CA VAL A 224 1.33 -14.05 -19.65
C VAL A 224 0.73 -12.67 -19.92
N ARG A 225 0.43 -11.90 -18.87
CA ARG A 225 -0.05 -10.51 -19.02
C ARG A 225 1.00 -9.63 -19.72
N ASN A 226 2.28 -9.77 -19.40
CA ASN A 226 3.35 -9.03 -20.06
C ASN A 226 3.53 -9.43 -21.53
N ARG A 227 3.38 -10.72 -21.89
CA ARG A 227 3.38 -11.16 -23.29
C ARG A 227 2.18 -10.64 -24.08
N ALA A 228 0.99 -10.60 -23.46
CA ALA A 228 -0.20 -10.01 -24.09
C ALA A 228 -0.03 -8.50 -24.36
N VAL A 229 0.60 -7.78 -23.42
CA VAL A 229 0.95 -6.36 -23.60
C VAL A 229 2.00 -6.17 -24.70
N LEU A 230 3.02 -7.05 -24.77
CA LEU A 230 4.02 -7.02 -25.85
C LEU A 230 3.44 -7.36 -27.23
N GLN A 231 2.45 -8.25 -27.32
CA GLN A 231 1.76 -8.52 -28.58
C GLN A 231 0.88 -7.35 -29.05
N GLN A 232 0.21 -6.64 -28.13
CA GLN A 232 -0.46 -5.37 -28.46
C GLN A 232 0.53 -4.29 -28.92
N PHE A 233 1.73 -4.27 -28.35
CA PHE A 233 2.76 -3.31 -28.74
C PHE A 233 3.35 -3.63 -30.13
N ASN A 234 3.59 -4.91 -30.44
CA ASN A 234 4.12 -5.33 -31.74
C ASN A 234 3.11 -5.19 -32.90
N SER A 235 1.79 -5.26 -32.65
CA SER A 235 0.80 -4.96 -33.69
C SER A 235 0.72 -3.46 -34.00
N LEU A 236 0.96 -2.60 -33.01
CA LEU A 236 1.03 -1.14 -33.20
C LEU A 236 2.28 -0.69 -33.96
N THR A 237 3.41 -1.39 -33.80
CA THR A 237 4.66 -1.08 -34.53
C THR A 237 4.66 -1.65 -35.96
N SER A 238 4.07 -2.83 -36.20
CA SER A 238 3.94 -3.39 -37.55
C SER A 238 3.06 -2.54 -38.48
N THR A 239 2.11 -1.78 -37.94
CA THR A 239 1.23 -0.90 -38.72
C THR A 239 1.87 0.47 -39.03
N SER A 240 2.97 0.82 -38.36
CA SER A 240 3.71 2.07 -38.60
C SER A 240 4.88 1.93 -39.58
N ILE A 241 5.35 0.70 -39.88
CA ILE A 241 6.50 0.48 -40.77
C ILE A 241 6.10 0.38 -42.26
N SER A 242 4.83 0.14 -42.58
CA SER A 242 4.35 0.16 -43.98
C SER A 242 4.13 1.56 -44.56
N HIS A 243 4.31 2.64 -43.79
CA HIS A 243 3.96 4.01 -44.20
C HIS A 243 5.11 5.03 -44.17
N VAL A 244 6.38 4.56 -44.21
CA VAL A 244 7.57 5.45 -44.27
C VAL A 244 8.45 5.26 -45.52
N SER A 245 8.12 4.33 -46.43
CA SER A 245 8.82 4.24 -47.71
C SER A 245 8.09 5.02 -48.81
N GLY A 246 8.18 6.34 -48.79
CA GLY A 246 7.64 7.14 -49.88
C GLY A 246 7.41 8.62 -49.59
N ARG A 247 8.48 9.40 -49.39
CA ARG A 247 8.54 10.79 -49.90
C ARG A 247 9.96 11.34 -49.84
N MET A 248 10.54 11.47 -51.02
CA MET A 248 11.74 12.24 -51.32
C MET A 248 11.68 13.64 -50.70
N LEU A 249 12.75 14.01 -50.01
CA LEU A 249 13.10 15.39 -49.65
C LEU A 249 13.39 16.21 -50.92
N LYS A 250 12.68 17.31 -51.12
CA LYS A 250 13.15 18.45 -51.92
C LYS A 250 13.52 19.59 -50.96
N LEU A 251 14.81 19.89 -50.88
CA LEU A 251 15.37 21.11 -50.28
C LEU A 251 15.24 22.28 -51.27
N PRO A 252 15.04 23.54 -50.81
CA PRO A 252 15.14 24.71 -51.67
C PRO A 252 16.60 25.17 -51.79
N LYS A 253 17.05 25.40 -53.02
CA LYS A 253 18.28 26.16 -53.33
C LYS A 253 17.96 27.66 -53.37
N GLN A 254 18.89 28.45 -52.85
CA GLN A 254 18.95 29.90 -52.91
C GLN A 254 20.09 30.30 -53.87
N PHE A 255 19.92 31.43 -54.59
CA PHE A 255 20.90 32.17 -55.44
C PHE A 255 21.33 31.45 -56.75
N ASP A 256 21.44 32.08 -57.92
CA ASP A 256 21.90 33.43 -58.32
C ASP A 256 21.14 34.04 -59.52
N ASP A 257 21.48 35.33 -59.78
CA ASP A 257 21.13 36.31 -60.83
C ASP A 257 19.95 37.27 -60.59
#